data_AF-A0A7X3F162-F1
#
_entry.id   AF-A0A7X3F162-F1
#
_cell.length_a   1.000
_cell.length_b   1.000
_cell.length_c   1.000
_cell.angle_alpha   90.00
_cell.angle_beta   90.00
_cell.angle_gamma   90.00
#
_symmetry.space_group_name_H-M   'P 1'
#
loop_
_entity.id
_entity.type
_entity.pdbx_description
1 polymer ?
#
loop_
_entity_poly.entity_id
_entity_poly.type
_entity_poly.pdbx_seq_one_letter_code
_entity_poly.pdbx_strand_id
1 'polypeptide(L)'
;MGLRSELQAELAQAFDTDLADAVAAVDGSRSVPGTYDPEKGGSTPATTLHYAGRGVFGQYKSREIDGTRILASDVRLKALQNELFVKDGDVVTEAPAIPVIGDHISGYRVVDVGQDAAKATWTIQLRK
;
A
#
# COMPACT_ATOMS: atom_id res chain seq x y z
N MET A 1 -24.14 9.40 4.21
CA MET A 1 -22.86 10.08 3.95
C MET A 1 -22.21 10.29 5.30
N GLY A 2 -21.08 9.65 5.58
CA GLY A 2 -20.38 9.82 6.87
C GLY A 2 -19.13 10.68 6.70
N LEU A 3 -18.64 11.30 7.77
CA LEU A 3 -17.41 12.12 7.76
C LEU A 3 -16.22 11.45 7.06
N ARG A 4 -16.10 10.11 7.15
CA ARG A 4 -15.06 9.34 6.46
C ARG A 4 -15.16 9.46 4.93
N SER A 5 -16.36 9.31 4.37
CA SER A 5 -16.54 9.38 2.91
C SER A 5 -16.32 10.80 2.37
N GLU A 6 -16.68 11.82 3.16
CA GLU A 6 -16.46 13.22 2.79
C GLU A 6 -14.95 13.55 2.79
N LEU A 7 -14.22 13.17 3.85
CA LEU A 7 -12.76 13.32 3.90
C LEU A 7 -12.05 12.61 2.76
N GLN A 8 -12.50 11.39 2.42
CA GLN A 8 -11.93 10.63 1.32
C GLN A 8 -12.20 11.29 -0.04
N ALA A 9 -13.38 11.88 -0.22
CA ALA A 9 -13.72 12.61 -1.45
C ALA A 9 -12.90 13.89 -1.59
N GLU A 10 -12.74 14.66 -0.52
CA GLU A 10 -11.91 15.87 -0.51
C GLU A 10 -10.42 15.54 -0.73
N LEU A 11 -9.91 14.48 -0.11
CA LEU A 11 -8.54 14.01 -0.33
C LEU A 11 -8.32 13.53 -1.77
N ALA A 12 -9.28 12.80 -2.34
CA ALA A 12 -9.20 12.36 -3.73
C ALA A 12 -9.19 13.56 -4.69
N GLN A 13 -10.03 14.57 -4.44
CA GLN A 13 -10.03 15.80 -5.21
C GLN A 13 -8.68 16.54 -5.09
N ALA A 14 -8.16 16.67 -3.88
CA ALA A 14 -6.86 17.30 -3.67
C ALA A 14 -5.72 16.54 -4.36
N PHE A 15 -5.80 15.21 -4.44
CA PHE A 15 -4.84 14.36 -5.16
C PHE A 15 -4.86 14.64 -6.68
N ASP A 16 -6.02 15.00 -7.24
CA ASP A 16 -6.17 15.33 -8.66
C ASP A 16 -5.82 16.80 -8.97
N THR A 17 -5.87 17.71 -7.98
CA THR A 17 -5.60 19.14 -8.17
C THR A 17 -4.28 19.59 -7.53
N ASP A 18 -4.28 19.78 -6.22
CA ASP A 18 -3.25 20.51 -5.48
C ASP A 18 -2.05 19.66 -5.10
N LEU A 19 -2.23 18.33 -5.05
CA LEU A 19 -1.20 17.32 -4.75
C LEU A 19 -0.82 16.50 -5.98
N ALA A 20 -1.30 16.87 -7.17
CA ALA A 20 -1.09 16.11 -8.40
C ALA A 20 0.40 15.95 -8.77
N ASP A 21 1.26 16.87 -8.34
CA ASP A 21 2.71 16.81 -8.52
C ASP A 21 3.40 15.83 -7.55
N ALA A 22 2.81 15.59 -6.39
CA ALA A 22 3.33 14.72 -5.33
C ALA A 22 2.72 13.32 -5.34
N VAL A 23 1.56 13.14 -5.99
CA VAL A 23 0.88 11.85 -6.12
C VAL A 23 1.57 11.00 -7.19
N ALA A 24 1.89 9.77 -6.82
CA ALA A 24 2.43 8.77 -7.73
C ALA A 24 1.56 7.52 -7.73
N ALA A 25 1.62 6.79 -8.84
CA ALA A 25 1.00 5.49 -8.94
C ALA A 25 1.68 4.51 -7.97
N VAL A 26 0.86 3.79 -7.21
CA VAL A 26 1.28 2.77 -6.26
C VAL A 26 0.88 1.44 -6.87
N ASP A 27 1.87 0.64 -7.26
CA ASP A 27 1.66 -0.76 -7.63
C ASP A 27 2.37 -1.63 -6.60
N GLY A 28 1.57 -2.43 -5.91
CA GLY A 28 2.03 -3.37 -4.92
C GLY A 28 1.81 -4.80 -5.35
N SER A 29 2.66 -5.67 -4.82
CA SER A 29 2.60 -7.10 -5.04
C SER A 29 2.81 -7.82 -3.71
N ARG A 30 1.95 -8.81 -3.48
CA ARG A 30 2.03 -9.74 -2.36
C ARG A 30 2.23 -11.13 -2.92
N SER A 31 3.35 -11.76 -2.58
CA SER A 31 3.51 -13.19 -2.80
C SER A 31 2.78 -13.95 -1.70
N VAL A 32 1.67 -14.60 -2.05
CA VAL A 32 0.98 -15.53 -1.16
C VAL A 32 1.59 -16.91 -1.38
N PRO A 33 2.28 -17.50 -0.38
CA PRO A 33 2.81 -18.85 -0.51
C PRO A 33 1.63 -19.81 -0.65
N GLY A 34 1.66 -20.64 -1.69
CA GLY A 34 0.63 -21.65 -1.90
C GLY A 34 0.62 -22.65 -0.75
N THR A 35 -0.56 -22.94 -0.22
CA THR A 35 -0.76 -23.96 0.80
C THR A 35 -0.65 -25.36 0.19
N TYR A 36 -0.07 -26.28 0.97
CA TYR A 36 -0.03 -27.69 0.62
C TYR A 36 -1.43 -28.28 0.77
N ASP A 37 -1.97 -28.82 -0.33
CA ASP A 37 -3.27 -29.48 -0.35
C ASP A 37 -3.07 -31.01 -0.43
N PRO A 38 -3.28 -31.75 0.68
CA PRO A 38 -3.05 -33.18 0.72
C PRO A 38 -4.01 -33.98 -0.17
N GLU A 39 -5.15 -33.42 -0.59
CA GLU A 39 -6.13 -34.12 -1.45
C GLU A 39 -5.72 -34.12 -2.93
N LYS A 40 -4.94 -33.13 -3.38
CA LYS A 40 -4.47 -33.01 -4.77
C LYS A 40 -3.04 -33.52 -5.02
N GLY A 41 -2.32 -33.92 -3.97
CA GLY A 41 -0.95 -34.43 -4.09
C GLY A 41 0.04 -33.41 -4.69
N GLY A 42 -0.18 -32.12 -4.47
CA GLY A 42 0.65 -31.05 -5.01
C GLY A 42 0.57 -29.77 -4.19
N SER A 43 1.66 -28.98 -4.22
CA SER A 43 1.62 -27.61 -3.68
C SER A 43 0.84 -26.72 -4.63
N THR A 44 -0.09 -25.91 -4.12
CA THR A 44 -0.68 -24.84 -4.95
C THR A 44 0.45 -23.88 -5.38
N PRO A 45 0.44 -23.38 -6.63
CA PRO A 45 1.44 -22.41 -7.06
C PRO A 45 1.32 -21.14 -6.22
N ALA A 46 2.46 -20.56 -5.83
CA ALA A 46 2.48 -19.27 -5.17
C ALA A 46 1.76 -18.25 -6.06
N THR A 47 0.73 -17.61 -5.52
CA THR A 47 -0.05 -16.61 -6.26
C THR A 47 0.45 -15.24 -5.85
N THR A 48 0.80 -14.42 -6.83
CA THR A 48 1.13 -13.01 -6.60
C THR A 48 -0.16 -12.21 -6.73
N LEU A 49 -0.66 -11.73 -5.59
CA LEU A 49 -1.75 -10.75 -5.58
C LEU A 49 -1.13 -9.39 -5.87
N HIS A 50 -1.64 -8.70 -6.89
CA HIS A 50 -1.25 -7.33 -7.15
C HIS A 50 -2.25 -6.39 -6.47
N TYR A 51 -1.87 -5.15 -6.24
CA TYR A 51 -2.80 -4.10 -5.85
C TYR A 51 -2.36 -2.79 -6.45
N ALA A 52 -3.32 -2.03 -6.94
CA ALA A 52 -3.08 -0.75 -7.57
C ALA A 52 -3.79 0.33 -6.76
N GLY A 53 -3.16 1.50 -6.70
CA GLY A 53 -3.72 2.68 -6.09
C GLY A 53 -2.87 3.90 -6.34
N ARG A 54 -3.15 4.96 -5.58
CA ARG A 54 -2.42 6.22 -5.63
C ARG A 54 -1.98 6.62 -4.24
N GLY A 55 -0.85 7.30 -4.18
CA GLY A 55 -0.32 7.77 -2.92
C GLY A 55 0.84 8.73 -3.07
N VAL A 56 1.22 9.33 -1.96
CA VAL A 56 2.30 10.30 -1.89
C VAL A 56 3.51 9.65 -1.22
N PHE A 57 4.65 9.69 -1.90
CA PHE A 57 5.93 9.25 -1.34
C PHE A 57 6.60 10.43 -0.63
N GLY A 58 6.94 10.23 0.64
CA GLY A 58 7.64 11.21 1.47
C GLY A 58 8.88 10.60 2.11
N GLN A 59 9.85 11.44 2.45
CA GLN A 59 11.01 11.00 3.23
C GLN A 59 10.75 11.16 4.73
N TYR A 60 11.42 10.34 5.54
CA TYR A 60 11.39 10.51 6.99
C TYR A 60 12.21 11.74 7.39
N LYS A 61 11.77 12.45 8.45
CA LYS A 61 12.54 13.58 8.96
C LYS A 61 13.80 13.05 9.63
N SER A 62 14.91 13.82 9.58
CA SER A 62 16.19 13.42 10.21
C SER A 62 16.07 13.05 11.69
N ARG A 63 15.11 13.65 12.42
CA ARG A 63 14.82 13.34 13.83
C ARG A 63 14.13 11.99 14.07
N GLU A 64 13.51 11.43 13.03
CA GLU A 64 12.80 10.14 13.08
C GLU A 64 13.72 8.99 12.64
N ILE A 65 14.85 9.30 12.01
CA ILE A 65 15.84 8.33 11.57
C ILE A 65 16.68 7.93 12.78
N ASP A 66 16.38 6.75 13.31
CA ASP A 66 17.07 6.13 14.44
C ASP A 66 18.23 5.21 13.99
N GLY A 67 18.38 4.98 12.68
CA GLY A 67 19.44 4.13 12.11
C GLY A 67 19.28 2.62 12.36
N THR A 68 18.33 2.24 13.22
CA THR A 68 17.99 0.83 13.49
C THR A 68 16.62 0.48 12.93
N ARG A 69 15.57 1.21 13.35
CA ARG A 69 14.18 0.93 12.93
C ARG A 69 13.80 1.66 11.65
N ILE A 70 14.21 2.92 11.54
CA ILE A 70 14.00 3.78 10.38
C ILE A 70 15.38 4.20 9.86
N LEU A 71 15.67 3.86 8.61
CA LEU A 71 16.92 4.23 7.93
C LEU A 71 16.72 5.50 7.11
N ALA A 72 17.81 6.21 6.81
CA ALA A 72 17.77 7.38 5.94
C ALA A 72 17.33 7.05 4.49
N SER A 73 17.51 5.81 4.07
CA SER A 73 17.05 5.29 2.78
C SER A 73 15.57 4.91 2.76
N ASP A 74 14.90 4.91 3.92
CA ASP A 74 13.50 4.52 3.99
C ASP A 74 12.59 5.63 3.45
N VAL A 75 11.52 5.21 2.78
CA VAL A 75 10.52 6.08 2.20
C VAL A 75 9.19 5.80 2.88
N ARG A 76 8.43 6.84 3.17
CA ARG A 76 7.08 6.74 3.72
C ARG A 76 6.08 6.95 2.59
N LEU A 77 5.24 5.96 2.35
CA LEU A 77 4.12 6.07 1.42
C LEU A 77 2.83 6.37 2.20
N LYS A 78 2.08 7.38 1.74
CA LYS A 78 0.72 7.65 2.19
C LYS A 78 -0.25 7.36 1.06
N ALA A 79 -1.07 6.32 1.21
CA ALA A 79 -2.06 5.91 0.21
C ALA A 79 -3.48 6.02 0.76
N LEU A 80 -4.47 6.26 -0.09
CA LEU A 80 -5.89 6.31 0.28
C LEU A 80 -6.46 4.89 0.38
N GLN A 81 -7.23 4.59 1.45
CA GLN A 81 -7.78 3.24 1.62
C GLN A 81 -8.90 2.92 0.62
N ASN A 82 -9.64 3.94 0.18
CA ASN A 82 -10.73 3.83 -0.78
C ASN A 82 -10.27 3.80 -2.24
N GLU A 83 -8.98 4.04 -2.50
CA GLU A 83 -8.40 3.97 -3.85
C GLU A 83 -7.40 2.82 -4.01
N LEU A 84 -7.13 2.10 -2.92
CA LEU A 84 -6.24 0.95 -2.94
C LEU A 84 -7.08 -0.30 -3.14
N PHE A 85 -6.96 -0.88 -4.33
CA PHE A 85 -7.75 -2.03 -4.75
C PHE A 85 -6.86 -3.22 -5.10
N VAL A 86 -7.34 -4.42 -4.78
CA VAL A 86 -6.64 -5.64 -5.20
C VAL A 86 -6.76 -5.78 -6.71
N LYS A 87 -5.65 -6.10 -7.37
CA LYS A 87 -5.55 -6.35 -8.79
C LYS A 87 -5.29 -7.85 -9.00
N ASP A 88 -6.18 -8.51 -9.74
CA ASP A 88 -5.99 -9.89 -10.18
C ASP A 88 -5.51 -9.85 -11.64
N GLY A 89 -4.20 -10.03 -11.83
CA GLY A 89 -3.56 -9.85 -13.13
C GLY A 89 -3.67 -8.40 -13.62
N ASP A 90 -4.45 -8.18 -14.70
CA ASP A 90 -4.67 -6.85 -15.27
C ASP A 90 -6.00 -6.20 -14.84
N VAL A 91 -6.81 -6.91 -14.05
CA VAL A 91 -8.15 -6.46 -13.63
C VAL A 91 -8.11 -5.94 -12.21
N VAL A 92 -8.47 -4.67 -12.02
CA VAL A 92 -8.69 -4.09 -10.69
C VAL A 92 -10.03 -4.60 -10.16
N THR A 93 -9.99 -5.29 -9.02
CA THR A 93 -11.18 -5.80 -8.34
C THR A 93 -11.80 -4.73 -7.43
N GLU A 94 -13.08 -4.86 -7.10
CA GLU A 94 -13.74 -3.97 -6.12
C GLU A 94 -13.32 -4.27 -4.67
N ALA A 95 -12.45 -5.26 -4.45
CA ALA A 95 -11.98 -5.61 -3.12
C ALA A 95 -10.90 -4.60 -2.65
N PRO A 96 -11.10 -3.95 -1.49
CA PRO A 96 -10.11 -3.03 -0.95
C PRO A 96 -8.83 -3.80 -0.60
N ALA A 97 -7.69 -3.31 -1.09
CA ALA A 97 -6.40 -3.87 -0.77
C ALA A 97 -5.93 -3.37 0.60
N ILE A 98 -5.48 -4.32 1.42
CA ILE A 98 -4.91 -4.06 2.74
C ILE A 98 -3.43 -4.38 2.65
N PRO A 99 -2.53 -3.39 2.62
CA PRO A 99 -1.09 -3.64 2.55
C PRO A 99 -0.63 -4.34 3.83
N VAL A 100 0.33 -5.26 3.72
CA VAL A 100 0.92 -5.94 4.88
C VAL A 100 2.44 -5.88 4.83
N ILE A 101 3.04 -6.10 6.00
CA ILE A 101 4.50 -6.19 6.14
C ILE A 101 5.02 -7.34 5.27
N GLY A 102 6.04 -7.05 4.46
CA GLY A 102 6.64 -8.00 3.52
C GLY A 102 6.15 -7.91 2.08
N ASP A 103 5.11 -7.13 1.80
CA ASP A 103 4.70 -6.81 0.42
C ASP A 103 5.79 -6.00 -0.31
N HIS A 104 5.75 -5.99 -1.64
CA HIS A 104 6.63 -5.17 -2.47
C HIS A 104 5.81 -4.10 -3.18
N ILE A 105 6.11 -2.83 -2.92
CA ILE A 105 5.43 -1.67 -3.53
C ILE A 105 6.44 -0.85 -4.32
N SER A 106 6.19 -0.65 -5.61
CA SER A 106 7.02 0.16 -6.51
C SER A 106 8.53 -0.17 -6.42
N GLY A 107 8.87 -1.45 -6.24
CA GLY A 107 10.24 -1.93 -6.09
C GLY A 107 10.86 -1.82 -4.69
N TYR A 108 10.09 -1.40 -3.69
CA TYR A 108 10.49 -1.35 -2.28
C TYR A 108 9.78 -2.42 -1.46
N ARG A 109 10.44 -2.96 -0.45
CA ARG A 109 9.84 -3.87 0.51
C ARG A 109 9.13 -3.10 1.63
N VAL A 110 7.92 -3.53 1.97
CA VAL A 110 7.15 -2.99 3.08
C VAL A 110 7.72 -3.50 4.40
N VAL A 111 8.16 -2.57 5.25
CA VAL A 111 8.72 -2.84 6.58
C VAL A 111 7.66 -2.71 7.67
N ASP A 112 6.78 -1.73 7.53
CA ASP A 112 5.73 -1.43 8.50
C ASP A 112 4.49 -0.88 7.80
N VAL A 113 3.32 -1.15 8.37
CA VAL A 113 2.03 -0.66 7.88
C VAL A 113 1.22 -0.12 9.05
N GLY A 114 0.89 1.17 8.99
CA GLY A 114 0.02 1.86 9.91
C GLY A 114 -1.28 2.30 9.25
N GLN A 115 -2.38 2.19 9.98
CA GLN A 115 -3.69 2.75 9.60
C GLN A 115 -3.90 4.08 10.33
N ASP A 116 -4.44 5.08 9.64
CA ASP A 116 -4.87 6.33 10.28
C ASP A 116 -6.15 6.13 11.12
N ALA A 117 -6.31 6.91 12.19
CA ALA A 117 -7.45 6.81 13.11
C ALA A 117 -8.79 7.08 12.41
N ALA A 118 -8.81 7.94 11.37
CA ALA A 118 -10.00 8.20 10.56
C ALA A 118 -10.33 7.04 9.59
N LYS A 119 -9.46 6.03 9.49
CA LYS A 119 -9.54 4.93 8.52
C LYS A 119 -9.65 5.42 7.06
N ALA A 120 -9.05 6.57 6.79
CA ALA A 120 -9.08 7.22 5.47
C ALA A 120 -7.80 6.92 4.68
N THR A 121 -6.65 6.81 5.35
CA THR A 121 -5.34 6.60 4.71
C THR A 121 -4.53 5.45 5.34
N TRP A 122 -3.63 4.89 4.54
CA TRP A 122 -2.56 3.99 4.94
C TRP A 122 -1.26 4.78 5.04
N THR A 123 -0.48 4.53 6.09
CA THR A 123 0.92 4.93 6.19
C THR A 123 1.77 3.67 6.06
N ILE A 124 2.65 3.62 5.06
CA ILE A 124 3.46 2.44 4.78
C ILE A 124 4.93 2.86 4.83
N GLN A 125 5.74 2.11 5.58
CA GLN A 125 7.19 2.26 5.56
C GLN A 125 7.78 1.34 4.50
N LEU A 126 8.51 1.93 3.57
CA LEU A 126 9.13 1.26 2.43
C LEU A 126 10.65 1.32 2.58
N ARG A 127 11.31 0.20 2.28
CA ARG A 127 12.77 0.06 2.29
C ARG A 127 13.24 -0.63 1.03
N LYS A 128 14.35 -0.17 0.47
CA LYS A 128 14.98 -0.78 -0.70
C LYS A 128 15.77 -2.03 -0.32
#